data_AF-A0A7K2NP76-F1
#
_entry.id   AF-A0A7K2NP76-F1
#
_cell.length_a   1.000
_cell.length_b   1.000
_cell.length_c   1.000
_cell.angle_alpha   90.00
_cell.angle_beta   90.00
_cell.angle_gamma   90.00
#
_symmetry.space_group_name_H-M   'P 1'
#
loop_
_entity.id
_entity.type
_entity.pdbx_description
1 polymer ?
#
loop_
_entity_poly.entity_id
_entity_poly.type
_entity_poly.pdbx_seq_one_letter_code
_entity_poly.pdbx_strand_id
1 'polypeptide(L)' 'MFLTLTTTGTPEHPATDLGFLLHKHPEKAQAFSTSFGTAHVLYPEAEDQRCTAALLLEVDAVALVRRGKGKG' A
#
# COMPACT_ATOMS: atom_id res chain seq x y z
N MET A 1 4.76 2.97 -9.35
CA MET A 1 4.32 4.15 -8.56
C MET A 1 4.47 3.82 -7.08
N PHE A 2 4.75 4.82 -6.23
CA PHE A 2 4.96 4.62 -4.80
C PHE A 2 4.19 5.68 -3.99
N LEU A 3 3.50 5.26 -2.93
CA LEU A 3 2.78 6.12 -1.98
C LEU A 3 3.04 5.62 -0.56
N THR A 4 3.26 6.54 0.36
CA THR A 4 3.36 6.24 1.79
C THR A 4 2.39 7.08 2.59
N LEU A 5 1.76 6.49 3.59
CA LEU A 5 0.97 7.18 4.60
C LEU A 5 1.65 6.96 5.94
N THR A 6 1.99 8.05 6.63
CA THR A 6 2.64 7.98 7.94
C THR A 6 1.76 8.69 8.96
N THR A 7 1.64 8.08 10.14
CA THR A 7 1.09 8.73 11.34
C THR A 7 2.06 8.60 12.50
N THR A 8 1.91 9.49 13.48
CA THR A 8 2.60 9.43 14.77
C THR A 8 1.60 9.17 15.88
N GLY A 9 2.02 8.49 16.95
CA GLY A 9 1.14 8.06 18.03
C GLY A 9 1.35 8.85 19.34
N THR A 10 0.37 8.76 20.21
CA THR A 10 0.48 9.12 21.64
C THR A 10 0.29 7.86 22.49
N PRO A 11 0.57 7.88 23.81
CA PRO A 11 0.32 6.72 24.67
C PRO A 11 -1.12 6.21 24.63
N GLU A 12 -2.11 7.08 24.39
CA GLU A 12 -3.53 6.73 24.30
C GLU A 12 -3.96 6.27 22.89
N HIS A 13 -3.21 6.67 21.85
CA HIS A 13 -3.51 6.36 20.46
C HIS A 13 -2.22 5.94 19.73
N PRO A 14 -1.81 4.67 19.83
CA PRO A 14 -0.60 4.16 19.19
C PRO A 14 -0.66 4.36 17.67
N ALA A 15 0.47 4.70 17.04
CA ALA A 15 0.52 4.91 15.59
C ALA A 15 0.12 3.65 14.80
N THR A 16 0.30 2.47 15.40
CA THR A 16 -0.10 1.17 14.84
C THR A 16 -1.61 1.04 14.59
N ASP A 17 -2.43 1.93 15.17
CA ASP A 17 -3.86 2.06 14.85
C ASP A 17 -4.11 2.33 13.36
N LEU A 18 -3.12 2.87 12.65
CA LEU A 18 -3.13 3.00 11.19
C LEU A 18 -3.44 1.65 10.49
N GLY A 19 -3.00 0.53 11.04
CA GLY A 19 -3.30 -0.81 10.53
C GLY A 19 -4.80 -1.12 10.53
N PHE A 20 -5.49 -0.77 11.62
CA PHE A 20 -6.94 -0.94 11.73
C PHE A 20 -7.69 0.00 10.79
N LEU A 21 -7.32 1.28 10.75
CA LEU A 21 -7.96 2.28 9.87
C LEU A 21 -7.87 1.88 8.40
N LEU A 22 -6.70 1.39 7.95
CA LEU A 22 -6.48 0.94 6.57
C LEU A 22 -6.95 -0.50 6.31
N HIS A 23 -7.40 -1.22 7.34
CA HIS A 23 -7.75 -2.63 7.28
C HIS A 23 -6.62 -3.49 6.68
N LYS A 24 -5.39 -3.25 7.14
CA LYS A 24 -4.18 -3.98 6.73
C LYS A 24 -3.32 -4.24 7.95
N HIS A 25 -2.95 -5.50 8.15
CA HIS A 25 -2.14 -5.89 9.29
C HIS A 25 -0.65 -5.61 9.00
N PRO A 26 0.10 -4.92 9.90
CA PRO A 26 1.50 -4.57 9.66
C PRO A 26 2.42 -5.76 9.37
N GLU A 27 2.25 -6.86 10.12
CA GLU A 27 3.01 -8.12 9.93
C GLU A 27 2.60 -8.93 8.69
N LYS A 28 1.77 -8.38 7.81
CA LYS A 28 1.29 -9.06 6.62
C LYS A 28 1.46 -8.19 5.39
N ALA A 29 2.57 -8.40 4.69
CA ALA A 29 2.72 -7.91 3.32
C ALA A 29 1.66 -8.59 2.42
N GLN A 30 0.96 -7.79 1.61
CA GLN A 30 -0.11 -8.29 0.74
C GLN A 30 0.05 -7.74 -0.67
N ALA A 31 -0.19 -8.60 -1.66
CA ALA A 31 -0.24 -8.23 -3.07
C ALA A 31 -1.67 -8.30 -3.59
N PHE A 32 -2.07 -7.32 -4.39
CA PHE A 32 -3.37 -7.22 -5.01
C PHE A 32 -3.21 -7.07 -6.52
N SER A 33 -3.98 -7.84 -7.30
CA SER A 33 -4.02 -7.68 -8.75
C SER A 33 -4.77 -6.40 -9.12
N THR A 34 -4.26 -5.68 -10.11
CA THR A 34 -4.90 -4.49 -10.69
C THR A 34 -5.06 -4.68 -12.20
N SER A 35 -5.72 -3.74 -12.88
CA SER A 35 -5.93 -3.81 -14.34
C SER A 35 -4.65 -3.88 -15.17
N PHE A 36 -3.52 -3.37 -14.65
CA PHE A 36 -2.25 -3.22 -15.39
C PHE A 36 -1.02 -3.54 -14.53
N GLY A 37 -1.13 -4.46 -13.57
CA GLY A 37 0.00 -4.86 -12.73
C GLY A 37 -0.41 -5.25 -11.31
N THR A 38 0.51 -5.13 -10.37
CA THR A 38 0.34 -5.60 -8.99
C THR A 38 0.59 -4.46 -8.01
N ALA A 39 -0.34 -4.29 -7.08
CA ALA A 39 -0.20 -3.36 -5.96
C ALA A 39 0.21 -4.13 -4.71
N HIS A 40 1.36 -3.76 -4.15
CA HIS A 40 1.88 -4.30 -2.90
C HIS A 40 1.58 -3.33 -1.77
N VAL A 41 1.02 -3.84 -0.68
CA VAL A 41 0.80 -3.09 0.57
C VAL A 41 1.67 -3.73 1.66
N LEU A 42 2.50 -2.91 2.29
CA LEU A 42 3.41 -3.33 3.36
C LEU A 42 3.63 -2.18 4.35
N TYR A 43 4.18 -2.51 5.53
CA TYR A 43 4.48 -1.54 6.59
C TYR A 43 5.99 -1.53 6.84
N PRO A 44 6.75 -0.60 6.23
CA PRO A 44 8.19 -0.48 6.50
C PRO A 44 8.51 -0.07 7.95
N GLU A 45 7.56 0.51 8.68
CA GLU A 45 7.69 0.89 10.09
C GLU A 45 6.32 0.75 10.77
N ALA A 46 6.27 0.10 11.93
CA ALA A 46 5.04 -0.14 12.67
C ALA A 46 5.31 -0.15 14.18
N GLU A 47 5.71 1.02 14.70
CA GLU A 47 5.98 1.23 16.12
C GLU A 47 4.88 2.09 16.75
N ASP A 48 4.74 2.06 18.08
CA ASP A 48 3.69 2.83 18.78
C ASP A 48 3.84 4.35 18.57
N GLN A 49 5.07 4.83 18.38
CA GLN A 49 5.36 6.26 18.17
C GLN A 49 5.18 6.70 16.72
N ARG A 50 5.41 5.80 15.75
CA ARG A 50 5.36 6.09 14.32
C ARG A 50 5.05 4.83 13.53
N CYS A 51 4.11 4.96 12.60
CA CYS A 51 3.70 3.86 11.73
C CYS A 51 3.57 4.40 10.31
N THR A 52 4.17 3.68 9.36
CA THR A 52 4.14 4.00 7.94
C THR A 52 3.58 2.81 7.16
N ALA A 53 2.45 3.01 6.49
CA ALA A 53 1.98 2.13 5.44
C ALA A 53 2.57 2.56 4.09
N ALA A 54 2.93 1.60 3.25
CA ALA A 54 3.44 1.83 1.92
C ALA A 54 2.64 1.04 0.87
N LEU A 55 2.31 1.71 -0.23
CA LEU A 55 1.72 1.15 -1.44
C LEU A 55 2.73 1.26 -2.58
N LEU A 56 3.17 0.11 -3.09
CA LEU A 56 4.04 0.02 -4.27
C LEU A 56 3.24 -0.60 -5.43
N LEU A 57 3.02 0.18 -6.49
CA LEU A 57 2.44 -0.31 -7.73
C LEU A 57 3.55 -0.68 -8.71
N GLU A 58 3.64 -1.97 -9.00
CA GLU A 58 4.37 -2.53 -10.13
C GLU A 58 3.46 -2.53 -11.36
N VAL A 59 3.93 -1.94 -12.46
CA VAL A 59 3.15 -1.81 -13.69
C VAL A 59 3.64 -2.83 -14.71
N ASP A 60 2.72 -3.63 -15.25
CA ASP A 60 2.96 -4.44 -16.44
C ASP A 60 2.81 -3.55 -17.68
N ALA A 61 3.94 -3.07 -18.19
CA ALA A 61 3.98 -2.20 -19.37
C ALA A 61 3.41 -2.87 -20.63
N VAL A 62 3.53 -4.20 -20.76
CA VAL A 62 3.02 -4.93 -21.92
C VAL A 62 1.50 -5.02 -21.87
N ALA A 63 0.93 -5.38 -20.72
CA ALA A 63 -0.51 -5.40 -20.51
C ALA A 63 -1.13 -4.00 -20.68
N LEU A 64 -0.45 -2.97 -20.18
CA LEU A 64 -0.87 -1.57 -20.30
C LEU A 64 -0.99 -1.15 -21.76
N VAL A 65 0.04 -1.39 -22.58
CA VAL A 65 0.05 -1.01 -24.01
C VAL A 65 -0.95 -1.84 -24.83
N ARG A 66 -1.09 -3.15 -24.55
CA ARG A 66 -2.01 -4.02 -25.30
C ARG A 66 -3.47 -3.62 -25.14
N ARG A 67 -3.88 -3.19 -23.95
CA ARG A 67 -5.26 -2.73 -23.67
C ARG A 67 -5.49 -1.26 -24.01
N GLY A 68 -4.45 -0.41 -23.96
CA GLY A 68 -4.52 0.98 -24.46
C GLY A 68 -4.81 1.10 -25.96
N LYS A 69 -4.66 0.01 -26.72
CA LYS A 69 -5.04 -0.07 -28.15
C LYS A 69 -6.49 -0.59 -28.39
N GLY A 70 -7.31 -0.74 -27.34
CA GLY A 70 -8.68 -1.26 -27.45
C GLY A 70 -9.77 -0.19 -27.37
N LYS A 71 -10.42 0.05 -28.52
CA LYS A 71 -11.64 0.85 -28.81
C LYS A 71 -11.49 2.38 -28.93
N GLY A 72 -11.07 2.81 -30.12
CA GLY A 72 -11.88 3.75 -30.90
C GLY A 72 -13.00 3.01 -31.62
#